data_AF-A0A7C4YDQ6-F1
#
_entry.id   AF-A0A7C4YDQ6-F1
#
_cell.length_a   1.000
_cell.length_b   1.000
_cell.length_c   1.000
_cell.angle_alpha   90.00
_cell.angle_beta   90.00
_cell.angle_gamma   90.00
#
_symmetry.space_group_name_H-M   'P 1'
#
loop_
_entity.id
_entity.type
_entity.pdbx_description
1 polymer ?
#
loop_
_entity_poly.entity_id
_entity_poly.type
_entity_poly.pdbx_seq_one_letter_code
_entity_poly.pdbx_strand_id
1 'polypeptide(L)' 'MKIIQYQKINGRLPDKLDEIGIEEKMNGPIYYQKKTDSTFIIYYSGGIGESMVFDPKTKEWKSDRQ' A
#
# COMPACT_ATOMS: atom_id res chain seq x y z
N MET A 1 -6.60 6.59 6.05
CA MET A 1 -5.36 6.07 5.42
C MET A 1 -4.86 7.04 4.36
N LYS A 2 -3.61 7.48 4.48
CA LYS A 2 -3.02 8.53 3.64
C LYS A 2 -3.08 8.22 2.13
N ILE A 3 -2.92 6.97 1.71
CA ILE A 3 -2.97 6.54 0.29
C ILE A 3 -4.36 6.73 -0.32
N ILE A 4 -5.40 6.27 0.37
CA ILE A 4 -6.80 6.41 -0.07
C ILE A 4 -7.18 7.89 -0.14
N GLN A 5 -6.67 8.69 0.81
CA GLN A 5 -6.91 10.13 0.84
C GLN A 5 -6.21 10.83 -0.33
N TYR A 6 -4.97 10.46 -0.64
CA TYR A 6 -4.25 10.93 -1.83
C TYR A 6 -4.99 10.55 -3.12
N GLN A 7 -5.51 9.32 -3.23
CA GLN A 7 -6.31 8.89 -4.37
C GLN A 7 -7.59 9.71 -4.54
N LYS A 8 -8.29 10.00 -3.44
CA LYS A 8 -9.50 10.84 -3.50
C LYS A 8 -9.21 12.28 -3.93
N ILE A 9 -8.08 12.84 -3.51
CA ILE A 9 -7.72 14.23 -3.80
C ILE A 9 -7.16 14.37 -5.22
N ASN A 10 -6.28 13.44 -5.63
CA ASN A 10 -5.55 13.53 -6.90
C ASN A 10 -6.17 12.70 -8.03
N GLY A 11 -7.19 11.87 -7.74
CA GLY A 11 -7.81 10.95 -8.70
C GLY A 11 -6.92 9.75 -9.08
N ARG A 12 -5.73 9.62 -8.49
CA ARG A 12 -4.75 8.58 -8.78
C ARG A 12 -4.05 8.10 -7.51
N LEU A 13 -3.61 6.85 -7.50
CA LEU A 13 -2.72 6.37 -6.44
C LEU A 13 -1.31 6.98 -6.57
N PRO A 14 -0.64 7.25 -5.44
CA PRO A 14 0.74 7.72 -5.46
C PRO A 14 1.62 6.66 -6.13
N ASP A 15 2.62 7.10 -6.88
CA ASP A 15 3.54 6.18 -7.55
C ASP A 15 4.51 5.55 -6.54
N LYS A 16 4.80 6.29 -5.46
CA LYS A 16 5.66 5.89 -4.34
C LYS A 16 5.06 6.36 -3.03
N LEU A 17 5.28 5.64 -1.94
CA LEU A 17 4.83 6.08 -0.61
C LEU A 17 5.48 7.41 -0.16
N ASP A 18 6.60 7.79 -0.77
CA ASP A 18 7.25 9.10 -0.57
C ASP A 18 6.32 10.28 -0.89
N GLU A 19 5.45 10.17 -1.90
CA GLU A 19 4.51 11.25 -2.28
C GLU A 19 3.48 11.59 -1.18
N ILE A 20 3.31 10.71 -0.20
CA ILE A 20 2.45 10.91 0.97
C ILE A 20 3.25 11.05 2.28
N GLY A 21 4.55 11.26 2.17
CA GLY A 21 5.48 11.40 3.29
C GLY A 21 5.65 10.12 4.09
N ILE A 22 5.65 8.96 3.41
CA ILE A 22 6.00 7.68 4.02
C ILE A 22 7.30 7.20 3.37
N GLU A 23 8.39 7.17 4.14
CA GLU A 23 9.67 6.65 3.66
C GLU A 23 9.59 5.13 3.43
N GLU A 24 9.52 4.73 2.17
CA GLU A 24 9.88 3.37 1.76
C GLU A 24 11.39 3.21 1.87
N LYS A 25 11.84 2.35 2.77
CA LYS A 25 13.23 1.91 2.79
C LYS A 25 13.35 0.67 1.91
N MET A 26 14.41 0.59 1.10
CA MET A 26 14.73 -0.62 0.31
C MET A 26 14.89 -1.87 1.17
N ASN A 27 15.33 -1.70 2.43
CA ASN A 27 15.36 -2.74 3.48
C ASN A 27 14.30 -2.47 4.56
N GLY A 28 13.21 -1.81 4.19
CA GLY A 28 12.14 -1.42 5.09
C GLY A 28 11.15 -2.55 5.33
N PRO A 29 10.39 -2.48 6.43
CA PRO A 29 9.30 -3.41 6.68
C PRO A 29 8.11 -3.16 5.75
N ILE A 30 8.21 -2.27 4.75
CA ILE A 30 7.08 -1.84 3.92
C ILE A 30 7.54 -1.81 2.47
N TYR A 31 6.86 -2.56 1.61
CA TYR A 31 7.04 -2.51 0.17
C TYR A 31 5.71 -2.16 -0.49
N TYR A 32 5.67 -1.09 -1.27
CA TYR A 32 4.49 -0.66 -2.01
C TYR A 32 4.63 -0.94 -3.49
N GLN A 33 3.59 -1.51 -4.07
CA GLN A 33 3.53 -1.78 -5.49
C GLN A 33 2.18 -1.31 -6.04
N LYS A 34 2.20 -0.21 -6.80
CA LYS A 34 1.07 0.20 -7.62
C LYS A 34 0.85 -0.81 -8.74
N LYS A 35 -0.37 -1.35 -8.86
CA LYS A 35 -0.78 -2.24 -9.95
C LYS A 35 -1.53 -1.48 -11.04
N THR A 36 -2.43 -0.56 -10.65
CA THR A 36 -3.21 0.31 -11.53
C THR A 36 -3.47 1.65 -10.83
N ASP A 37 -4.15 2.60 -11.46
CA ASP A 37 -4.56 3.86 -10.79
C ASP A 37 -5.58 3.67 -9.66
N SER A 38 -6.21 2.50 -9.61
CA SER A 38 -7.17 2.14 -8.56
C SER A 38 -6.65 1.05 -7.63
N THR A 39 -5.62 0.29 -8.01
CA THR A 39 -5.15 -0.88 -7.27
C THR A 39 -3.69 -0.79 -6.91
N PHE A 40 -3.37 -1.09 -5.65
CA PHE A 40 -2.01 -1.20 -5.14
C PHE A 40 -1.91 -2.36 -4.16
N ILE A 41 -0.69 -2.81 -3.91
CA ILE A 41 -0.38 -3.81 -2.90
C ILE A 41 0.64 -3.20 -1.94
N ILE A 42 0.45 -3.42 -0.66
CA ILE A 42 1.45 -3.13 0.36
C ILE A 42 1.86 -4.46 0.99
N TYR A 43 3.14 -4.65 1.18
CA TYR A 43 3.66 -5.77 1.93
C TYR A 43 4.29 -5.22 3.19
N TYR A 44 3.86 -5.71 4.35
CA TYR A 44 4.40 -5.30 5.63
C TYR A 44 5.24 -6.43 6.23
N SER A 45 6.56 -6.39 6.09
CA SER A 45 7.50 -7.30 6.76
C SER A 45 7.72 -6.87 8.22
N GLY A 46 6.65 -6.93 9.03
CA GLY A 46 6.65 -6.58 10.45
C GLY A 46 6.96 -7.73 11.41
N GLY A 47 7.14 -8.93 10.89
CA GLY A 47 7.18 -10.18 11.64
C GLY A 47 6.81 -11.32 10.70
N ILE A 48 7.33 -12.52 10.99
CA ILE A 48 7.30 -13.73 10.17
C ILE A 48 5.96 -13.92 9.42
N GLY A 49 5.97 -13.79 8.10
CA GLY A 49 4.95 -14.35 7.20
C GLY A 49 3.64 -13.58 7.01
N GLU A 50 3.42 -12.43 7.66
CA GLU A 50 2.16 -11.70 7.51
C GLU A 50 2.25 -10.66 6.38
N SER A 51 1.54 -10.90 5.27
CA SER A 51 1.40 -9.91 4.20
C SER A 51 0.00 -9.32 4.21
N MET A 52 -0.13 -8.00 4.01
CA MET A 52 -1.41 -7.29 4.09
C MET A 52 -1.75 -6.63 2.76
N VAL A 53 -2.51 -7.33 1.92
CA VAL A 53 -2.96 -6.81 0.63
C VAL A 53 -4.14 -5.87 0.84
N PHE A 54 -4.03 -4.63 0.38
CA PHE A 54 -5.18 -3.72 0.34
C PHE A 54 -6.00 -3.99 -0.93
N ASP A 55 -7.27 -4.37 -0.76
CA ASP A 55 -8.19 -4.49 -1.87
C ASP A 55 -8.94 -3.16 -2.07
N PRO A 56 -8.74 -2.45 -3.19
CA PRO A 56 -9.40 -1.17 -3.43
C PRO A 56 -10.88 -1.31 -3.82
N LYS A 57 -11.32 -2.49 -4.28
CA LYS A 57 -12.71 -2.72 -4.66
C LYS A 57 -13.57 -2.83 -3.40
N THR A 58 -13.08 -3.54 -2.39
CA THR A 58 -13.77 -3.65 -1.09
C THR A 58 -13.35 -2.57 -0.10
N LYS A 59 -12.22 -1.89 -0.34
CA LYS A 59 -11.57 -0.94 0.58
C LYS A 59 -11.16 -1.58 1.90
N GLU A 60 -10.86 -2.87 1.86
CA GLU A 60 -10.51 -3.67 3.03
C GLU A 60 -9.07 -4.17 2.95
N TRP A 61 -8.49 -4.36 4.11
CA TRP A 61 -7.20 -5.03 4.26
C TRP A 61 -7.45 -6.53 4.33
N LYS A 62 -6.85 -7.26 3.41
CA LYS A 62 -6.81 -8.71 3.44
C LYS A 62 -5.42 -9.12 3.89
N SER A 63 -5.33 -9.65 5.10
CA SER A 63 -4.16 -10.39 5.54
C SER A 63 -4.09 -11.69 4.76
N ASP A 64 -3.08 -11.84 3.91
CA ASP A 64 -2.71 -13.13 3.35
C ASP A 64 -1.76 -13.78 4.37
N ARG A 65 -2.31 -14.70 5.16
CA ARG A 65 -1.56 -15.62 6.01
C ARG A 65 -1.29 -16.86 5.18
N GLN A 66 -0.04 -17.03 4.77
CA GLN A 66 0.43 -18.23 4.06
C GLN A 66 0.85 -19.32 5.05
#